data_AF-A0A060XRT0-F1
#
_entry.id   AF-A0A060XRT0-F1
#
_cell.length_a   1.000
_cell.length_b   1.000
_cell.length_c   1.000
_cell.angle_alpha   90.00
_cell.angle_beta   90.00
_cell.angle_gamma   90.00
#
_symmetry.space_group_name_H-M   'P 1'
#
loop_
_entity.id
_entity.type
_entity.pdbx_description
1 polymer ?
#
loop_
_entity_poly.entity_id
_entity_poly.type
_entity_poly.pdbx_seq_one_letter_code
_entity_poly.pdbx_strand_id
1 'polypeptide(L)'
;MDNLEKQLICPICLETFTKPVVILPCQHNLCRKCANDIFQASNPYLPTRGGSVTSGGRFRCPSCRHEVVLDRHGVYGLQRNLLVENIIDMFKQESTSSAKPAAPERTEEQAMCQEHKEEKINIYCVTHSVPTCSMCKVFGAHQDCEVAPLKSMYQTQKTELTDGIAMMVGNNDRIQGIISQLKETCRTIEVTGPVWQHLYFCLCSFFVANFSFPSDCRCRVLSKQQCCFFNEFGKMPPSELHH
;
A
#
# COMPACT_ATOMS: atom_id res chain seq x y z
N MET A 1 -28.91 9.05 9.94
CA MET A 1 -28.62 7.85 9.10
C MET A 1 -27.13 7.81 8.71
N ASP A 2 -26.28 8.49 9.48
CA ASP A 2 -24.97 8.98 9.02
C ASP A 2 -23.87 7.94 9.26
N ASN A 3 -24.21 6.85 9.94
CA ASN A 3 -23.31 5.72 10.17
C ASN A 3 -23.25 4.80 8.93
N LEU A 4 -24.38 4.62 8.23
CA LEU A 4 -24.45 3.77 7.04
C LEU A 4 -23.73 4.42 5.84
N GLU A 5 -23.84 5.74 5.68
CA GLU A 5 -23.16 6.47 4.60
C GLU A 5 -21.63 6.32 4.69
N LYS A 6 -21.07 6.38 5.90
CA LYS A 6 -19.63 6.16 6.14
C LYS A 6 -19.17 4.76 5.76
N GLN A 7 -20.06 3.76 5.80
CA GLN A 7 -19.76 2.38 5.40
C GLN A 7 -19.76 2.18 3.88
N LEU A 8 -20.28 3.15 3.11
CA LEU A 8 -20.34 3.12 1.64
C LEU A 8 -19.24 3.96 0.99
N ILE A 9 -18.23 4.39 1.76
CA ILE A 9 -17.12 5.21 1.28
C ILE A 9 -15.94 4.31 0.89
N CYS A 10 -15.36 4.61 -0.27
CA CYS A 10 -14.14 3.96 -0.73
C CYS A 10 -12.93 4.47 0.07
N PRO A 11 -12.07 3.60 0.63
CA PRO A 11 -10.91 4.00 1.42
C PRO A 11 -9.80 4.70 0.62
N ILE A 12 -9.96 4.82 -0.70
CA ILE A 12 -8.96 5.39 -1.61
C ILE A 12 -9.41 6.73 -2.16
N CYS A 13 -10.58 6.79 -2.79
CA CYS A 13 -11.09 8.06 -3.32
C CYS A 13 -11.90 8.87 -2.29
N LEU A 14 -12.13 8.32 -1.09
CA LEU A 14 -12.86 8.96 0.02
C LEU A 14 -14.26 9.49 -0.34
N GLU A 15 -14.82 8.96 -1.42
CA GLU A 15 -16.18 9.23 -1.88
C GLU A 15 -17.01 7.96 -1.80
N THR A 16 -18.33 8.10 -1.89
CA THR A 16 -19.22 6.94 -2.06
C THR A 16 -18.71 6.06 -3.20
N PHE A 17 -18.73 4.74 -3.01
CA PHE A 17 -18.21 3.81 -4.01
C PHE A 17 -18.78 4.07 -5.41
N THR A 18 -17.90 4.17 -6.40
CA THR A 18 -18.27 4.31 -7.80
C THR A 18 -18.41 2.93 -8.43
N LYS A 19 -19.56 2.70 -9.07
CA LYS A 19 -19.80 1.47 -9.82
C LYS A 19 -18.84 1.43 -11.02
N PRO A 20 -18.23 0.29 -11.34
CA PRO A 20 -18.34 -1.02 -10.69
C PRO A 20 -17.56 -1.12 -9.36
N VAL A 21 -18.21 -1.67 -8.33
CA VAL A 21 -17.59 -1.93 -7.01
C VAL A 21 -17.01 -3.34 -7.02
N VAL A 22 -15.70 -3.45 -6.87
CA VAL A 22 -14.99 -4.74 -6.87
C VAL A 22 -14.79 -5.24 -5.45
N ILE A 23 -14.96 -6.55 -5.25
CA ILE A 23 -14.65 -7.24 -3.99
C ILE A 23 -13.32 -7.96 -4.10
N LEU A 24 -12.43 -7.70 -3.14
CA LEU A 24 -11.15 -8.38 -3.03
C LEU A 24 -11.30 -9.74 -2.33
N PRO A 25 -10.35 -10.68 -2.50
CA PRO A 25 -10.34 -11.97 -1.77
C PRO A 25 -10.43 -11.82 -0.24
N CYS A 26 -9.93 -10.70 0.30
CA CYS A 26 -10.04 -10.34 1.71
C CYS A 26 -11.38 -9.67 2.09
N GLN A 27 -12.42 -9.80 1.25
CA GLN A 27 -13.78 -9.26 1.42
C GLN A 27 -13.90 -7.74 1.57
N HIS A 28 -12.84 -7.00 1.26
CA HIS A 28 -12.89 -5.53 1.22
C HIS A 28 -13.32 -5.02 -0.15
N ASN A 29 -14.05 -3.92 -0.16
CA ASN A 29 -14.61 -3.32 -1.37
C ASN A 29 -13.80 -2.11 -1.80
N LEU A 30 -13.63 -1.96 -3.11
CA LEU A 30 -12.96 -0.81 -3.74
C LEU A 30 -13.74 -0.40 -5.00
N CYS A 31 -13.63 0.87 -5.39
CA CYS A 31 -14.00 1.27 -6.75
C CYS A 31 -13.05 0.55 -7.73
N ARG A 32 -13.56 0.06 -8.87
CA ARG A 32 -12.71 -0.58 -9.89
C ARG A 32 -11.55 0.32 -10.32
N LYS A 33 -11.81 1.62 -10.48
CA LYS A 33 -10.77 2.61 -10.82
C LYS A 33 -9.67 2.62 -9.76
N CYS A 34 -10.03 2.79 -8.49
CA CYS A 34 -9.08 2.79 -7.39
C CYS A 34 -8.26 1.49 -7.29
N ALA A 35 -8.90 0.34 -7.47
CA ALA A 35 -8.18 -0.94 -7.49
C ALA A 35 -7.18 -1.03 -8.65
N ASN A 36 -7.54 -0.50 -9.83
CA ASN A 36 -6.65 -0.43 -10.98
C ASN A 36 -5.47 0.51 -10.73
N ASP A 37 -5.69 1.68 -10.14
CA ASP A 37 -4.64 2.66 -9.88
C ASP A 37 -3.60 2.10 -8.88
N ILE A 38 -4.05 1.42 -7.82
CA ILE A 38 -3.17 0.72 -6.88
C ILE A 38 -2.40 -0.40 -7.57
N PHE A 39 -3.07 -1.19 -8.40
CA PHE A 39 -2.46 -2.29 -9.13
C PHE A 39 -1.33 -1.80 -10.04
N GLN A 40 -1.54 -0.70 -10.76
CA GLN A 40 -0.55 -0.07 -11.63
C GLN A 40 0.64 0.49 -10.83
N ALA A 41 0.36 1.19 -9.72
CA ALA A 41 1.42 1.73 -8.85
C ALA A 41 2.26 0.64 -8.19
N SER A 42 1.67 -0.51 -7.89
CA SER A 42 2.37 -1.66 -7.31
C SER A 42 3.22 -2.43 -8.34
N ASN A 43 2.95 -2.24 -9.64
CA ASN A 43 3.62 -2.95 -10.73
C ASN A 43 4.11 -1.99 -11.83
N PRO A 44 5.02 -1.04 -11.52
CA PRO A 44 5.43 0.01 -12.45
C PRO A 44 6.22 -0.48 -13.69
N TYR A 45 6.66 -1.74 -13.70
CA TYR A 45 7.42 -2.33 -14.79
C TYR A 45 6.60 -3.21 -15.75
N LEU A 46 5.29 -3.41 -15.51
CA LEU A 46 4.43 -4.13 -16.46
C LEU A 46 3.86 -3.16 -17.51
N PRO A 47 4.10 -3.38 -18.83
CA PRO A 47 3.56 -2.49 -19.86
C PRO A 47 2.03 -2.59 -19.95
N THR A 48 1.37 -1.44 -20.10
CA THR A 48 -0.09 -1.30 -20.33
C THR A 48 -0.58 -1.92 -21.64
N ARG A 49 0.33 -2.38 -22.52
CA ARG A 49 0.01 -2.99 -23.82
C ARG A 49 0.75 -4.30 -24.00
N GLY A 50 -0.01 -5.40 -23.98
CA GLY A 50 0.26 -6.64 -24.69
C GLY A 50 1.62 -7.32 -24.46
N GLY A 51 1.61 -8.41 -23.70
CA GLY A 51 2.66 -9.43 -23.82
C GLY A 51 3.42 -9.77 -22.53
N SER A 52 2.74 -10.41 -21.58
CA SER A 52 3.37 -11.49 -20.81
C SER A 52 2.26 -12.42 -20.31
N VAL A 53 2.22 -13.63 -20.86
CA VAL A 53 1.16 -14.62 -20.67
C VAL A 53 1.30 -15.44 -19.38
N THR A 54 2.21 -15.07 -18.46
CA THR A 54 2.55 -15.95 -17.32
C THR A 54 2.64 -15.29 -15.95
N SER A 55 2.31 -14.01 -15.79
CA SER A 55 2.38 -13.39 -14.45
C SER A 55 1.19 -12.48 -14.20
N GLY A 56 0.16 -13.08 -13.60
CA GLY A 56 -0.85 -12.34 -12.87
C GLY A 56 -0.19 -11.40 -11.87
N GLY A 57 -0.47 -10.09 -11.98
CA GLY A 57 0.13 -9.13 -11.07
C GLY A 57 -0.47 -9.22 -9.67
N ARG A 58 0.23 -8.63 -8.69
CA ARG A 58 -0.21 -8.62 -7.29
C ARG A 58 -0.20 -7.21 -6.73
N PHE A 59 -1.06 -6.96 -5.75
CA PHE A 59 -1.05 -5.74 -4.96
C PHE A 59 -1.59 -6.04 -3.56
N ARG A 60 -1.35 -5.16 -2.58
CA ARG A 60 -1.90 -5.32 -1.23
C ARG A 60 -3.19 -4.52 -1.05
N CYS A 61 -4.16 -5.12 -0.38
CA CYS A 61 -5.40 -4.45 0.01
C CYS A 61 -5.09 -3.23 0.91
N PRO A 62 -5.55 -2.02 0.58
CA PRO A 62 -5.31 -0.83 1.39
C PRO A 62 -5.93 -0.90 2.79
N SER A 63 -7.03 -1.64 2.96
CA SER A 63 -7.76 -1.72 4.22
C SER A 63 -7.16 -2.72 5.21
N CYS A 64 -6.69 -3.88 4.74
CA CYS A 64 -6.22 -4.96 5.62
C CYS A 64 -4.82 -5.49 5.28
N ARG A 65 -4.16 -4.94 4.26
CA ARG A 65 -2.83 -5.34 3.75
C ARG A 65 -2.73 -6.78 3.24
N HIS A 66 -3.85 -7.49 3.09
CA HIS A 66 -3.88 -8.81 2.49
C HIS A 66 -3.34 -8.76 1.05
N GLU A 67 -2.50 -9.72 0.69
CA GLU A 67 -1.95 -9.84 -0.66
C GLU A 67 -3.01 -10.36 -1.63
N VAL A 68 -3.29 -9.58 -2.66
CA VAL A 68 -4.25 -9.93 -3.71
C VAL A 68 -3.46 -10.34 -4.95
N VAL A 69 -3.58 -11.62 -5.32
CA VAL A 69 -3.04 -12.15 -6.56
C VAL A 69 -4.15 -12.11 -7.62
N LEU A 70 -3.84 -11.54 -8.78
CA LEU A 70 -4.79 -11.41 -9.89
C LEU A 70 -4.46 -12.39 -11.00
N ASP A 71 -5.47 -12.80 -11.76
CA ASP A 71 -5.28 -13.62 -12.96
C ASP A 71 -4.83 -12.78 -14.17
N ARG A 72 -4.76 -13.41 -15.35
CA ARG A 72 -4.54 -12.75 -16.66
C ARG A 72 -5.47 -11.57 -16.95
N HIS A 73 -6.65 -11.53 -16.34
CA HIS A 73 -7.63 -10.45 -16.51
C HIS A 73 -7.39 -9.25 -15.58
N GLY A 74 -6.39 -9.34 -14.68
CA GLY A 74 -6.05 -8.27 -13.74
C GLY A 74 -7.25 -7.85 -12.88
N VAL A 75 -7.35 -6.54 -12.63
CA VAL A 75 -8.41 -5.94 -11.81
C VAL A 75 -9.81 -6.14 -12.42
N TYR A 76 -9.91 -6.27 -13.75
CA TYR A 76 -11.19 -6.49 -14.42
C TYR A 76 -11.76 -7.90 -14.19
N GLY A 77 -10.92 -8.85 -13.77
CA GLY A 77 -11.34 -10.20 -13.37
C GLY A 77 -11.95 -10.28 -11.97
N LEU A 78 -11.79 -9.24 -11.14
CA LEU A 78 -12.37 -9.21 -9.80
C LEU A 78 -13.89 -9.17 -9.86
N GLN A 79 -14.52 -9.93 -8.96
CA GLN A 79 -15.97 -9.98 -8.85
C GLN A 79 -16.53 -8.62 -8.44
N ARG A 80 -17.75 -8.32 -8.90
CA ARG A 80 -18.49 -7.13 -8.49
C ARG A 80 -19.33 -7.45 -7.26
N ASN A 81 -19.36 -6.53 -6.31
CA ASN A 81 -20.26 -6.64 -5.17
C ASN A 81 -21.61 -5.96 -5.49
N LEU A 82 -22.49 -6.70 -6.16
CA LEU A 82 -23.80 -6.19 -6.56
C LEU A 82 -24.67 -5.77 -5.35
N LEU A 83 -24.47 -6.37 -4.18
CA LEU A 83 -25.20 -5.97 -2.97
C LEU A 83 -24.83 -4.55 -2.57
N VAL A 84 -23.53 -4.23 -2.51
CA VAL A 84 -23.07 -2.87 -2.24
C VAL A 84 -23.54 -1.92 -3.34
N GLU A 85 -23.49 -2.33 -4.61
CA GLU A 85 -24.03 -1.54 -5.71
C GLU A 85 -25.54 -1.25 -5.59
N ASN A 86 -26.33 -2.21 -5.12
CA ASN A 86 -27.77 -2.08 -4.92
C ASN A 86 -28.09 -1.21 -3.69
N ILE A 87 -27.35 -1.36 -2.60
CA ILE A 87 -27.49 -0.52 -1.41
C ILE A 87 -27.21 0.95 -1.76
N ILE A 88 -26.19 1.20 -2.57
CA ILE A 88 -25.88 2.55 -3.08
C ILE A 88 -27.05 3.11 -3.89
N ASP A 89 -27.70 2.29 -4.73
CA ASP A 89 -28.86 2.73 -5.51
C ASP A 89 -30.06 3.04 -4.62
N MET A 90 -30.36 2.17 -3.64
CA MET A 90 -31.44 2.40 -2.67
C MET A 90 -31.21 3.70 -1.90
N PHE A 91 -29.99 3.93 -1.42
CA PHE A 91 -29.64 5.16 -0.69
C PHE A 91 -29.78 6.41 -1.58
N LYS A 92 -29.40 6.30 -2.86
CA LYS A 92 -29.61 7.37 -3.84
C LYS A 92 -31.09 7.59 -4.19
N GLN A 93 -31.92 6.54 -4.14
CA GLN A 93 -33.35 6.59 -4.43
C GLN A 93 -34.16 7.17 -3.27
N GLU A 94 -33.84 6.80 -2.02
CA GLU A 94 -34.51 7.30 -0.81
C GLU A 94 -34.30 8.81 -0.63
N SER A 95 -33.14 9.31 -1.07
CA SER A 95 -32.85 10.75 -1.17
C SER A 95 -33.56 11.46 -2.34
N THR A 96 -34.19 10.74 -3.28
CA THR A 96 -35.00 11.31 -4.37
C THR A 96 -36.52 11.17 -4.19
N SER A 97 -37.01 10.19 -3.43
CA SER A 97 -38.44 9.84 -3.36
C SER A 97 -39.26 10.65 -2.35
N SER A 98 -38.63 11.57 -1.60
CA SER A 98 -39.32 12.52 -0.71
C SER A 98 -39.50 13.94 -1.30
N ALA A 99 -39.20 14.15 -2.59
CA ALA A 99 -39.42 15.44 -3.27
C ALA A 99 -40.41 15.31 -4.44
N LYS A 100 -41.47 16.13 -4.41
CA LYS A 100 -42.42 16.36 -5.52
C LYS A 100 -41.71 16.74 -6.84
N PRO A 101 -42.32 16.48 -8.01
CA PRO A 101 -41.70 16.74 -9.30
C PRO A 101 -41.89 18.20 -9.74
N ALA A 102 -40.85 19.02 -9.58
CA ALA A 102 -40.52 20.16 -10.44
C ALA A 102 -39.12 20.69 -10.07
N ALA A 103 -38.25 20.85 -11.08
CA ALA A 103 -36.92 21.46 -11.08
C ALA A 103 -35.70 20.53 -10.80
N PRO A 104 -34.55 20.80 -11.47
CA PRO A 104 -33.49 19.83 -11.71
C PRO A 104 -32.48 19.74 -10.56
N GLU A 105 -31.78 18.61 -10.53
CA GLU A 105 -30.55 18.33 -9.79
C GLU A 105 -30.57 18.57 -8.28
N ARG A 106 -30.62 17.45 -7.54
CA ARG A 106 -30.23 17.35 -6.14
C ARG A 106 -28.94 18.12 -5.92
N THR A 107 -29.08 19.30 -5.35
CA THR A 107 -27.94 20.10 -4.92
C THR A 107 -27.29 19.30 -3.80
N GLU A 108 -26.06 18.85 -4.02
CA GLU A 108 -25.08 18.60 -2.96
C GLU A 108 -25.29 19.65 -1.86
N GLU A 109 -25.20 19.31 -0.58
CA GLU A 109 -25.24 20.29 0.51
C GLU A 109 -24.08 21.28 0.33
N GLN A 110 -24.30 22.28 -0.52
CA GLN A 110 -23.32 23.26 -0.92
C GLN A 110 -23.20 24.21 0.24
N ALA A 111 -22.07 24.14 0.93
CA ALA A 111 -21.77 25.01 2.06
C ALA A 111 -22.02 26.47 1.66
N MET A 112 -22.78 27.18 2.50
CA MET A 112 -23.07 28.59 2.31
C MET A 112 -21.96 29.44 2.92
N CYS A 113 -21.69 30.59 2.32
CA CYS A 113 -20.70 31.52 2.86
C CYS A 113 -21.18 32.10 4.21
N GLN A 114 -20.26 32.19 5.17
CA GLN A 114 -20.56 32.70 6.51
C GLN A 114 -20.84 34.22 6.51
N GLU A 115 -20.19 34.97 5.62
CA GLU A 115 -20.39 36.42 5.45
C GLU A 115 -21.56 36.71 4.51
N HIS A 116 -21.74 35.91 3.47
CA HIS A 116 -22.76 36.08 2.44
C HIS A 116 -23.74 34.90 2.47
N LYS A 117 -24.73 34.97 3.37
CA LYS A 117 -25.62 33.84 3.69
C LYS A 117 -26.45 33.31 2.52
N GLU A 118 -26.67 34.12 1.49
CA GLU A 118 -27.41 33.74 0.28
C GLU A 118 -26.49 33.17 -0.82
N GLU A 119 -25.17 33.28 -0.65
CA GLU A 119 -24.19 32.84 -1.64
C GLU A 119 -23.59 31.49 -1.31
N LYS A 120 -23.50 30.65 -2.33
CA LYS A 120 -22.89 29.32 -2.25
C LYS A 120 -21.39 29.41 -2.38
N ILE A 121 -20.69 28.56 -1.64
CA ILE A 121 -19.24 28.41 -1.77
C ILE A 121 -18.95 27.58 -3.03
N ASN A 122 -18.40 28.22 -4.06
CA ASN A 122 -18.09 27.61 -5.35
C ASN A 122 -16.73 28.04 -5.94
N ILE A 123 -16.00 28.91 -5.24
CA ILE A 123 -14.70 29.43 -5.65
C ILE A 123 -13.66 28.98 -4.63
N TYR A 124 -12.44 28.70 -5.07
CA TYR A 124 -11.29 28.48 -4.21
C TYR A 124 -10.31 29.63 -4.39
N CYS A 125 -9.95 30.28 -3.30
CA CYS A 125 -8.91 31.30 -3.31
C CYS A 125 -7.54 30.66 -3.16
N VAL A 126 -6.72 30.74 -4.21
CA VAL A 126 -5.37 30.15 -4.24
C VAL A 126 -4.44 30.93 -3.30
N THR A 127 -4.56 32.27 -3.31
CA THR A 127 -3.73 33.16 -2.48
C THR A 127 -3.84 32.87 -0.99
N HIS A 128 -5.06 32.62 -0.51
CA HIS A 128 -5.34 32.36 0.90
C HIS A 128 -5.57 30.88 1.22
N SER A 129 -5.58 30.01 0.20
CA SER A 129 -5.86 28.57 0.32
C SER A 129 -7.18 28.23 1.02
N VAL A 130 -8.21 29.05 0.82
CA VAL A 130 -9.54 28.88 1.44
C VAL A 130 -10.67 28.87 0.41
N PRO A 131 -11.74 28.07 0.63
CA PRO A 131 -12.93 28.11 -0.20
C PRO A 131 -13.74 29.38 0.10
N THR A 132 -14.29 30.00 -0.94
CA THR A 132 -14.95 31.31 -0.90
C THR A 132 -16.14 31.37 -1.86
N CYS A 133 -16.90 32.46 -1.84
CA CYS A 133 -18.06 32.68 -2.71
C CYS A 133 -17.83 33.81 -3.73
N SER A 134 -18.79 34.00 -4.63
CA SER A 134 -18.75 35.02 -5.67
C SER A 134 -18.64 36.44 -5.08
N MET A 135 -19.41 36.74 -4.04
CA MET A 135 -19.43 38.06 -3.40
C MET A 135 -18.12 38.38 -2.68
N CYS A 136 -17.50 37.40 -2.02
CA CYS A 136 -16.17 37.56 -1.43
C CYS A 136 -15.10 37.89 -2.48
N LYS A 137 -15.23 37.36 -3.70
CA LYS A 137 -14.31 37.65 -4.81
C LYS A 137 -14.61 38.98 -5.51
N VAL A 138 -15.87 39.35 -5.71
CA VAL A 138 -16.19 40.56 -6.50
C VAL A 138 -16.14 41.83 -5.64
N PHE A 139 -16.61 41.77 -4.38
CA PHE A 139 -16.77 42.94 -3.52
C PHE A 139 -16.14 42.78 -2.13
N GLY A 140 -15.66 41.58 -1.78
CA GLY A 140 -15.16 41.27 -0.45
C GLY A 140 -13.64 41.22 -0.34
N ALA A 141 -13.16 40.55 0.70
CA ALA A 141 -11.74 40.49 1.07
C ALA A 141 -10.83 39.78 0.03
N HIS A 142 -11.40 39.10 -0.98
CA HIS A 142 -10.65 38.35 -1.98
C HIS A 142 -10.62 39.02 -3.36
N GLN A 143 -10.89 40.33 -3.45
CA GLN A 143 -10.99 41.07 -4.71
C GLN A 143 -9.76 40.95 -5.61
N ASP A 144 -8.57 41.15 -5.03
CA ASP A 144 -7.31 41.08 -5.76
C ASP A 144 -6.62 39.71 -5.69
N CYS A 145 -7.29 38.70 -5.14
CA CYS A 145 -6.73 37.37 -4.99
C CYS A 145 -6.85 36.53 -6.26
N GLU A 146 -5.88 35.64 -6.47
CA GLU A 146 -6.00 34.60 -7.47
C GLU A 146 -7.01 33.54 -7.00
N VAL A 147 -7.95 33.19 -7.87
CA VAL A 147 -9.02 32.25 -7.57
C VAL A 147 -9.24 31.28 -8.72
N ALA A 148 -9.75 30.09 -8.39
CA ALA A 148 -10.12 29.06 -9.35
C ALA A 148 -11.48 28.45 -8.97
N PRO A 149 -12.17 27.77 -9.89
CA PRO A 149 -13.39 27.03 -9.56
C PRO A 149 -13.11 25.97 -8.50
N LEU A 150 -13.90 25.94 -7.42
CA LEU A 150 -13.67 25.03 -6.29
C LEU A 150 -13.66 23.56 -6.73
N LYS A 151 -14.57 23.19 -7.63
CA LYS A 151 -14.67 21.83 -8.17
C LYS A 151 -13.37 21.40 -8.88
N SER A 152 -12.72 22.30 -9.61
CA SER A 152 -11.48 21.97 -10.33
C SER A 152 -10.33 21.80 -9.34
N MET A 153 -10.20 22.72 -8.38
CA MET A 153 -9.15 22.64 -7.34
C MET A 153 -9.31 21.38 -6.48
N TYR A 154 -10.54 21.07 -6.05
CA TYR A 154 -10.84 19.83 -5.34
C TYR A 154 -10.44 18.61 -6.15
N GLN A 155 -10.80 18.55 -7.43
CA GLN A 155 -10.43 17.41 -8.29
C GLN A 155 -8.91 17.27 -8.43
N THR A 156 -8.20 18.36 -8.68
CA THR A 156 -6.73 18.36 -8.80
C THR A 156 -6.07 17.91 -7.50
N GLN A 157 -6.41 18.52 -6.36
CA GLN A 157 -5.85 18.13 -5.06
C GLN A 157 -6.19 16.67 -4.72
N LYS A 158 -7.41 16.23 -4.99
CA LYS A 158 -7.83 14.84 -4.80
C LYS A 158 -7.00 13.87 -5.64
N THR A 159 -6.75 14.19 -6.92
CA THR A 159 -5.90 13.34 -7.77
C THR A 159 -4.47 13.30 -7.26
N GLU A 160 -3.88 14.44 -6.89
CA GLU A 160 -2.52 14.51 -6.34
C GLU A 160 -2.37 13.68 -5.06
N LEU A 161 -3.34 13.78 -4.14
CA LEU A 161 -3.36 12.96 -2.94
C LEU A 161 -3.51 11.47 -3.27
N THR A 162 -4.41 11.13 -4.19
CA THR A 162 -4.65 9.73 -4.59
C THR A 162 -3.41 9.11 -5.21
N ASP A 163 -2.72 9.83 -6.10
CA ASP A 163 -1.49 9.41 -6.74
C ASP A 163 -0.35 9.28 -5.71
N GLY A 164 -0.25 10.23 -4.79
CA GLY A 164 0.69 10.17 -3.67
C GLY A 164 0.49 8.94 -2.77
N ILE A 165 -0.76 8.62 -2.43
CA ILE A 165 -1.11 7.42 -1.67
C ILE A 165 -0.70 6.16 -2.46
N ALA A 166 -1.04 6.09 -3.75
CA ALA A 166 -0.70 4.95 -4.60
C ALA A 166 0.83 4.71 -4.65
N MET A 167 1.61 5.78 -4.79
CA MET A 167 3.08 5.72 -4.74
C MET A 167 3.60 5.23 -3.38
N MET A 168 3.04 5.71 -2.27
CA MET A 168 3.42 5.26 -0.93
C MET A 168 3.09 3.77 -0.69
N VAL A 169 1.98 3.28 -1.25
CA VAL A 169 1.62 1.86 -1.21
C VAL A 169 2.64 1.04 -2.00
N GLY A 170 2.99 1.45 -3.21
CA GLY A 170 4.03 0.78 -4.02
C GLY A 170 5.40 0.75 -3.33
N ASN A 171 5.80 1.85 -2.69
CA ASN A 171 7.05 1.92 -1.92
C ASN A 171 7.04 0.97 -0.71
N ASN A 172 5.93 0.90 0.02
CA ASN A 172 5.76 -0.08 1.09
C ASN A 172 5.89 -1.51 0.55
N ASP A 173 5.29 -1.81 -0.60
CA ASP A 173 5.37 -3.13 -1.20
C ASP A 173 6.81 -3.52 -1.57
N ARG A 174 7.58 -2.57 -2.11
CA ARG A 174 9.01 -2.75 -2.40
C ARG A 174 9.84 -3.00 -1.14
N ILE A 175 9.63 -2.20 -0.08
CA ILE A 175 10.34 -2.35 1.20
C ILE A 175 10.04 -3.71 1.82
N GLN A 176 8.78 -4.16 1.80
CA GLN A 176 8.43 -5.49 2.29
C GLN A 176 9.10 -6.61 1.48
N GLY A 177 9.28 -6.43 0.16
CA GLY A 177 10.06 -7.36 -0.67
C GLY A 177 11.52 -7.47 -0.21
N ILE A 178 12.17 -6.34 0.07
CA ILE A 178 13.55 -6.30 0.58
C ILE A 178 13.64 -6.96 1.96
N ILE A 179 12.70 -6.69 2.86
CA ILE A 179 12.65 -7.31 4.19
C ILE A 179 12.56 -8.83 4.08
N SER A 180 11.71 -9.34 3.18
CA SER A 180 11.59 -10.79 2.95
C SER A 180 12.89 -11.41 2.44
N GLN A 181 13.58 -10.75 1.50
CA GLN A 181 14.89 -11.21 1.01
C GLN A 181 15.93 -11.23 2.12
N LEU A 182 15.97 -10.19 2.95
CA LEU A 182 16.90 -10.10 4.08
C LEU A 182 16.65 -11.21 5.11
N LYS A 183 15.38 -11.52 5.40
CA LYS A 183 15.04 -12.63 6.30
C LYS A 183 15.50 -13.97 5.76
N GLU A 184 15.39 -14.18 4.45
CA GLU A 184 15.80 -15.43 3.82
C GLU A 184 17.32 -15.60 3.78
N THR A 185 18.06 -14.51 3.51
CA THR A 185 19.53 -14.55 3.60
C THR A 185 20.01 -14.79 5.03
N CYS A 186 19.37 -14.19 6.04
CA CYS A 186 19.65 -14.48 7.44
C CYS A 186 19.46 -15.97 7.77
N ARG A 187 18.32 -16.57 7.39
CA ARG A 187 18.08 -18.01 7.57
C ARG A 187 19.13 -18.88 6.87
N THR A 188 19.50 -18.50 5.64
CA THR A 188 20.52 -19.23 4.88
C THR A 188 21.86 -19.19 5.60
N ILE A 189 22.25 -18.04 6.16
CA ILE A 189 23.48 -17.88 6.94
C ILE A 189 23.40 -18.68 8.25
N GLU A 190 22.25 -18.69 8.93
CA GLU A 190 22.06 -19.48 10.16
C GLU A 190 22.23 -20.99 9.90
N VAL A 191 21.75 -21.49 8.77
CA VAL A 191 21.87 -22.93 8.40
C VAL A 191 23.26 -23.26 7.85
N THR A 192 23.81 -22.42 6.99
CA THR A 192 25.10 -22.70 6.32
C THR A 192 26.31 -22.31 7.15
N GLY A 193 26.18 -21.35 8.06
CA GLY A 193 27.25 -20.87 8.94
C GLY A 193 27.94 -22.00 9.69
N PRO A 194 27.21 -22.85 10.45
CA PRO A 194 27.77 -23.99 11.15
C PRO A 194 28.49 -24.97 10.22
N VAL A 195 27.95 -25.19 9.02
CA VAL A 195 28.54 -26.10 8.01
C VAL A 195 29.87 -25.56 7.50
N TRP A 196 29.95 -24.28 7.15
CA TRP A 196 31.19 -23.64 6.70
C TRP A 196 32.24 -23.60 7.83
N GLN A 197 31.82 -23.33 9.07
CA GLN A 197 32.70 -23.37 10.24
C GLN A 197 33.26 -24.78 10.48
N HIS A 198 32.41 -25.82 10.38
CA HIS A 198 32.82 -27.21 10.53
C HIS A 198 33.78 -27.66 9.40
N LEU A 199 33.49 -27.30 8.15
CA LEU A 199 34.38 -27.57 7.02
C LEU A 199 35.73 -26.87 7.19
N TYR A 200 35.74 -25.60 7.60
CA TYR A 200 36.97 -24.86 7.87
C TYR A 200 37.78 -25.52 9.00
N PHE A 201 37.12 -25.96 10.07
CA PHE A 201 37.76 -26.72 11.14
C PHE A 201 38.39 -28.02 10.64
N CYS A 202 37.66 -28.83 9.85
CA CYS A 202 38.18 -30.07 9.26
C CYS A 202 39.38 -29.82 8.33
N LEU A 203 39.32 -28.79 7.48
CA LEU A 203 40.43 -28.41 6.60
C LEU A 203 41.67 -27.99 7.39
N CYS A 204 41.50 -27.17 8.44
CA CYS A 204 42.60 -26.81 9.33
C CYS A 204 43.21 -28.04 10.02
N SER A 205 42.38 -28.95 10.55
CA SER A 205 42.84 -30.19 11.17
C SER A 205 43.61 -31.09 10.19
N PHE A 206 43.10 -31.24 8.96
CA PHE A 206 43.77 -32.01 7.91
C PHE A 206 45.12 -31.41 7.53
N PHE A 207 45.20 -30.08 7.41
CA PHE A 207 46.45 -29.38 7.09
C PHE A 207 47.51 -29.54 8.19
N VAL A 208 47.12 -29.43 9.47
CA VAL A 208 48.01 -29.64 10.62
C VAL A 208 48.48 -31.09 10.76
N ALA A 209 47.66 -32.05 10.35
CA ALA A 209 47.98 -33.48 10.39
C ALA A 209 48.94 -33.92 9.27
N ASN A 210 48.82 -33.35 8.07
CA ASN A 210 49.54 -33.82 6.89
C ASN A 210 50.81 -33.01 6.56
N PHE A 211 51.00 -31.83 7.14
CA PHE A 211 52.20 -31.02 6.94
C PHE A 211 53.04 -30.92 8.21
N SER A 212 54.36 -31.09 8.08
CA SER A 212 55.30 -30.96 9.20
C SER A 212 55.55 -29.49 9.51
N PHE A 213 54.98 -29.00 10.61
CA PHE A 213 55.24 -27.66 11.15
C PHE A 213 56.31 -27.70 12.25
N PRO A 214 57.14 -26.65 12.38
CA PRO A 214 57.91 -26.41 13.60
C PRO A 214 56.99 -26.39 14.82
N SER A 215 57.46 -26.92 15.96
CA SER A 215 56.67 -27.12 17.19
C SER A 215 55.94 -25.86 17.67
N ASP A 216 56.56 -24.67 17.53
CA ASP A 216 55.97 -23.39 17.93
C ASP A 216 54.76 -22.97 17.07
N CYS A 217 54.75 -23.33 15.78
CA CYS A 217 53.63 -23.04 14.88
C CYS A 217 52.45 -23.98 15.12
N ARG A 218 52.72 -25.24 15.49
CA ARG A 218 51.69 -26.26 15.72
C ARG A 218 50.82 -25.93 16.94
N CYS A 219 51.43 -25.49 18.04
CA CYS A 219 50.72 -25.09 19.26
C CYS A 219 49.81 -23.86 19.05
N ARG A 220 50.24 -22.89 18.24
CA ARG A 220 49.44 -21.69 17.94
C ARG A 220 48.17 -22.00 17.15
N VAL A 221 48.25 -22.91 16.17
CA VAL A 221 47.09 -23.33 15.37
C VAL A 221 46.10 -24.13 16.22
N LEU A 222 46.59 -25.09 17.01
CA LEU A 222 45.75 -25.90 17.91
C LEU A 222 45.05 -25.07 18.99
N SER A 223 45.72 -24.06 19.56
CA SER A 223 45.11 -23.17 20.56
C SER A 223 43.95 -22.32 20.01
N LYS A 224 44.06 -21.81 18.78
CA LYS A 224 42.97 -21.09 18.10
C LYS A 224 41.82 -22.03 17.75
N GLN A 225 42.14 -23.26 17.35
CA GLN A 225 41.18 -24.28 17.00
C GLN A 225 40.38 -24.78 18.21
N GLN A 226 41.00 -24.91 19.39
CA GLN A 226 40.33 -25.16 20.67
C GLN A 226 39.48 -23.98 21.17
N CYS A 227 39.95 -22.74 21.00
CA CYS A 227 39.16 -21.55 21.35
C CYS A 227 37.87 -21.42 20.53
N CYS A 228 37.93 -21.71 19.22
CA CYS A 228 36.72 -21.73 18.37
C CYS A 228 35.76 -22.87 18.77
N PHE A 229 36.27 -24.04 19.13
CA PHE A 229 35.46 -25.19 19.56
C PHE A 229 34.69 -24.90 20.86
N PHE A 230 35.34 -24.28 21.85
CA PHE A 230 34.75 -24.03 23.17
C PHE A 230 33.69 -22.91 23.19
N ASN A 231 33.83 -21.89 22.34
CA ASN A 231 32.90 -20.75 22.30
C ASN A 231 31.57 -21.04 21.59
N GLU A 232 31.50 -22.08 20.74
CA GLU A 232 30.29 -22.40 19.97
C GLU A 232 29.60 -23.71 20.39
N PHE A 233 30.33 -24.80 20.66
CA PHE A 233 29.70 -26.04 21.15
C PHE A 233 29.15 -25.92 22.58
N GLY A 234 29.62 -24.93 23.36
CA GLY A 234 29.06 -24.62 24.68
C GLY A 234 27.69 -23.94 24.67
N LYS A 235 27.14 -23.58 23.49
CA LYS A 235 25.85 -22.88 23.33
C LYS A 235 24.77 -23.71 22.61
N MET A 236 25.07 -24.92 22.14
CA MET A 236 24.06 -25.82 21.59
C MET A 236 23.18 -26.39 22.73
N PRO A 237 21.83 -26.35 22.61
CA PRO A 237 20.97 -27.02 23.57
C PRO A 237 21.23 -28.55 23.55
N PRO A 238 21.00 -29.27 24.66
CA PRO A 238 21.50 -30.65 24.84
C PRO A 238 20.89 -31.71 23.93
N SER A 239 19.99 -31.34 23.02
CA SER A 239 19.16 -32.27 22.23
C SER A 239 19.82 -32.81 20.96
N GLU A 240 20.99 -32.32 20.55
CA GLU A 240 21.67 -32.77 19.32
C GLU A 240 23.01 -33.51 19.56
N LEU A 241 23.30 -33.91 20.80
CA LEU A 241 24.56 -34.59 21.15
C LEU A 241 24.48 -36.14 21.18
N HIS A 242 23.38 -36.73 20.71
CA HIS A 242 23.26 -38.18 20.58
C HIS A 242 22.54 -38.58 19.28
N HIS A 243 23.27 -38.66 18.17
CA HIS A 243 23.40 -39.87 17.34
C HIS A 243 24.31 -39.67 16.12
#